data_AF-A0A8K0WK04-F1
#
_entry.id   AF-A0A8K0WK04-F1
#
_cell.length_a   1.000
_cell.length_b   1.000
_cell.length_c   1.000
_cell.angle_alpha   90.00
_cell.angle_beta   90.00
_cell.angle_gamma   90.00
#
_symmetry.space_group_name_H-M   'P 1'
#
loop_
_entity.id
_entity.type
_entity.pdbx_description
1 polymer ?
#
loop_
_entity_poly.entity_id
_entity_poly.type
_entity_poly.pdbx_seq_one_letter_code
_entity_poly.pdbx_strand_id
1 'polypeptide(L)'
;MSQDELVECIQYSMHWDEHDRHVFHVDAFNFGKSLIPFLKPDFEGRDSTFISFLKRYERFRVSNRRIWAYSIRVYYVRKLKEKNCESLRIFSDIEQVMRLVNKQAAAHMKAASAEPGWQQSMRKAGIWDDDESSKLYGLFK
;
A
#
# COMPACT_ATOMS: atom_id res chain seq x y z
N MET A 1 8.23 -19.26 1.23
CA MET A 1 6.91 -18.70 1.55
C MET A 1 6.06 -18.73 0.27
N SER A 2 4.86 -19.29 0.34
CA SER A 2 3.87 -19.24 -0.74
C SER A 2 3.36 -17.81 -0.94
N GLN A 3 2.65 -17.57 -2.04
CA GLN A 3 2.02 -16.27 -2.28
C GLN A 3 0.90 -15.99 -1.25
N ASP A 4 0.25 -17.04 -0.75
CA ASP A 4 -0.83 -16.94 0.23
C ASP A 4 -0.30 -16.52 1.61
N GLU A 5 0.80 -17.15 2.05
CA GLU A 5 1.49 -16.78 3.31
C GLU A 5 1.97 -15.32 3.28
N LEU A 6 2.42 -14.82 2.13
CA LEU A 6 2.80 -13.41 1.97
C LEU A 6 1.60 -12.47 2.11
N VAL A 7 0.45 -12.82 1.51
CA VAL A 7 -0.77 -12.02 1.60
C VAL A 7 -1.26 -11.96 3.05
N GLU A 8 -1.19 -13.08 3.77
CA GLU A 8 -1.54 -13.17 5.19
C GLU A 8 -0.61 -12.29 6.05
N CYS A 9 0.72 -12.37 5.85
CA CYS A 9 1.67 -11.50 6.53
C CYS A 9 1.41 -10.01 6.27
N ILE A 10 1.09 -9.65 5.02
CA ILE A 10 0.71 -8.28 4.66
C ILE A 10 -0.56 -7.88 5.39
N GLN A 11 -1.57 -8.74 5.46
CA GLN A 11 -2.81 -8.43 6.15
C GLN A 11 -2.57 -8.11 7.63
N TYR A 12 -1.86 -8.98 8.36
CA TYR A 12 -1.52 -8.73 9.77
C TYR A 12 -0.75 -7.43 9.97
N SER A 13 0.10 -7.06 9.00
CA SER A 13 0.87 -5.82 9.08
C SER A 13 0.05 -4.53 9.01
N MET A 14 -1.21 -4.64 8.56
CA MET A 14 -2.17 -3.53 8.41
C MET A 14 -3.01 -3.29 9.64
N HIS A 15 -2.73 -4.01 10.71
CA HIS A 15 -3.33 -3.77 12.00
C HIS A 15 -2.35 -3.08 12.94
N TRP A 16 -2.81 -2.03 13.61
CA TRP A 16 -2.13 -1.43 14.75
C TRP A 16 -3.12 -0.68 15.62
N ASP A 17 -2.68 -0.33 16.83
CA ASP A 17 -3.52 0.35 17.80
C ASP A 17 -3.56 1.86 17.50
N GLU A 18 -4.76 2.39 17.35
CA GLU A 18 -5.05 3.82 17.23
C GLU A 18 -6.07 4.19 18.30
N HIS A 19 -5.71 5.10 19.21
CA HIS A 19 -6.59 5.56 20.30
C HIS A 19 -7.19 4.38 21.11
N ASP A 20 -6.33 3.47 21.56
CA ASP A 20 -6.68 2.26 22.33
C ASP A 20 -7.62 1.28 21.60
N ARG A 21 -7.69 1.36 20.27
CA ARG A 21 -8.45 0.42 19.42
C ARG A 21 -7.54 -0.21 18.38
N HIS A 22 -7.68 -1.51 18.20
CA HIS A 22 -7.02 -2.22 17.12
C HIS A 22 -7.76 -1.95 15.80
N VAL A 23 -7.12 -1.30 14.83
CA VAL A 23 -7.76 -0.87 13.58
C VAL A 23 -7.09 -1.54 12.39
N PHE A 24 -7.89 -1.97 11.40
CA PHE A 24 -7.42 -2.44 10.10
C PHE A 24 -7.35 -1.30 9.08
N HIS A 25 -6.22 -1.18 8.39
CA HIS A 25 -5.95 -0.11 7.43
C HIS A 25 -5.99 -0.61 5.99
N VAL A 26 -7.20 -0.63 5.42
CA VAL A 26 -7.49 -1.13 4.07
C VAL A 26 -6.67 -0.47 2.96
N ASP A 27 -6.42 0.85 3.05
CA ASP A 27 -5.61 1.56 2.06
C ASP A 27 -4.16 1.07 2.04
N ALA A 28 -3.59 0.83 3.22
CA ALA A 28 -2.24 0.32 3.36
C ALA A 28 -2.18 -1.16 2.94
N PHE A 29 -3.24 -1.94 3.17
CA PHE A 29 -3.37 -3.31 2.66
C PHE A 29 -3.34 -3.35 1.13
N ASN A 30 -4.23 -2.58 0.49
CA ASN A 30 -4.30 -2.49 -0.97
C ASN A 30 -2.98 -1.99 -1.56
N PHE A 31 -2.32 -1.05 -0.87
CA PHE A 31 -0.99 -0.63 -1.25
C PHE A 31 0.04 -1.76 -1.16
N GLY A 32 0.14 -2.46 -0.03
CA GLY A 32 1.05 -3.58 0.16
C GLY A 32 0.82 -4.71 -0.85
N LYS A 33 -0.45 -5.10 -1.05
CA LYS A 33 -0.86 -6.11 -2.05
C LYS A 33 -0.40 -5.73 -3.46
N SER A 34 -0.56 -4.47 -3.85
CA SER A 34 -0.14 -3.98 -5.17
C SER A 34 1.38 -4.06 -5.39
N LEU A 35 2.17 -4.10 -4.31
CA LEU A 35 3.62 -4.14 -4.37
C LEU A 35 4.20 -5.56 -4.41
N ILE A 36 3.41 -6.59 -4.10
CA ILE A 36 3.84 -8.01 -4.08
C ILE A 36 4.66 -8.41 -5.31
N PRO A 37 4.24 -8.11 -6.56
CA PRO A 37 4.98 -8.52 -7.76
C PRO A 37 6.38 -7.91 -7.88
N PHE A 38 6.66 -6.84 -7.14
CA PHE A 38 7.93 -6.11 -7.17
C PHE A 38 8.84 -6.43 -5.97
N LEU A 39 8.44 -7.36 -5.10
CA LEU A 39 9.25 -7.79 -3.97
C LEU A 39 10.33 -8.78 -4.41
N LYS A 40 11.55 -8.63 -3.87
CA LYS A 40 12.66 -9.56 -4.11
C LYS A 40 12.34 -10.95 -3.53
N PRO A 41 12.36 -12.04 -4.31
CA PRO A 41 11.98 -13.40 -3.88
C PRO A 41 12.68 -13.88 -2.60
N ASP A 42 13.93 -13.48 -2.43
CA ASP A 42 14.92 -13.96 -1.44
C ASP A 42 15.17 -12.97 -0.30
N PHE A 43 14.38 -11.89 -0.20
CA PHE A 43 14.63 -10.87 0.82
C PHE A 43 14.30 -11.41 2.23
N GLU A 44 15.31 -11.89 2.94
CA GLU A 44 15.20 -12.55 4.26
C GLU A 44 14.54 -11.66 5.34
N GLY A 45 14.62 -10.32 5.19
CA GLY A 45 13.98 -9.36 6.08
C GLY A 45 12.60 -8.88 5.63
N ARG A 46 11.95 -9.58 4.69
CA ARG A 46 10.71 -9.15 4.03
C ARG A 46 9.64 -8.82 5.05
N ASP A 47 9.49 -9.61 6.10
CA ASP A 47 8.42 -9.41 7.06
C ASP A 47 8.67 -8.16 7.90
N SER A 48 9.77 -8.08 8.64
CA SER A 48 10.03 -6.93 9.53
C SER A 48 10.21 -5.61 8.79
N THR A 49 10.90 -5.62 7.65
CA THR A 49 11.21 -4.40 6.89
C THR A 49 10.00 -3.91 6.11
N PHE A 50 9.22 -4.80 5.49
CA PHE A 50 8.02 -4.41 4.76
C PHE A 50 6.90 -3.99 5.70
N ILE A 51 6.70 -4.71 6.82
CA ILE A 51 5.78 -4.30 7.89
C ILE A 51 6.13 -2.89 8.38
N SER A 52 7.42 -2.63 8.65
CA SER A 52 7.90 -1.31 9.07
C SER A 52 7.66 -0.24 8.00
N PHE A 53 7.88 -0.57 6.73
CA PHE A 53 7.58 0.31 5.59
C PHE A 53 6.10 0.68 5.54
N LEU A 54 5.19 -0.29 5.66
CA LEU A 54 3.74 -0.07 5.59
C LEU A 54 3.24 0.74 6.80
N LYS A 55 3.73 0.45 8.01
CA LYS A 55 3.45 1.24 9.22
C LYS A 55 3.95 2.67 9.12
N ARG A 56 5.12 2.90 8.52
CA ARG A 56 5.67 4.25 8.30
C ARG A 56 4.91 5.02 7.23
N TYR A 57 4.49 4.34 6.16
CA TYR A 57 3.60 4.92 5.15
C TYR A 57 2.32 5.44 5.80
N GLU A 58 1.67 4.64 6.65
CA GLU A 58 0.44 5.11 7.28
C GLU A 58 0.68 6.28 8.23
N ARG A 59 1.67 6.20 9.12
CA ARG A 59 1.97 7.32 10.02
C ARG A 59 2.17 8.63 9.25
N PHE A 60 2.84 8.56 8.10
CA PHE A 60 3.03 9.69 7.21
C PHE A 60 1.72 10.16 6.53
N ARG A 61 0.82 9.23 6.20
CA ARG A 61 -0.52 9.50 5.66
C ARG A 61 -1.40 10.24 6.68
N VAL A 62 -1.50 9.71 7.90
CA VAL A 62 -2.36 10.25 8.97
C VAL A 62 -1.84 11.60 9.49
N SER A 63 -0.53 11.82 9.52
CA SER A 63 0.05 13.11 9.95
C SER A 63 -0.29 14.27 9.00
N ASN A 64 -0.56 14.00 7.72
CA ASN A 64 -0.88 15.03 6.73
C ASN A 64 -2.41 15.23 6.62
N ARG A 65 -3.00 15.89 7.62
CA ARG A 65 -4.40 16.31 7.57
C ARG A 65 -4.61 17.28 6.39
N ARG A 66 -5.42 16.88 5.39
CA ARG A 66 -5.87 17.60 4.17
C ARG A 66 -5.15 17.29 2.85
N ILE A 67 -4.33 16.25 2.76
CA ILE A 67 -3.72 15.86 1.49
C ILE A 67 -4.38 14.59 0.95
N TRP A 68 -4.63 14.56 -0.35
CA TRP A 68 -5.21 13.45 -1.07
C TRP A 68 -4.45 12.14 -0.79
N ALA A 69 -5.16 11.07 -0.40
CA ALA A 69 -4.57 9.86 0.19
C ALA A 69 -3.50 9.16 -0.68
N TYR A 70 -3.50 9.38 -2.00
CA TYR A 70 -2.62 8.68 -2.96
C TYR A 70 -1.43 9.52 -3.44
N SER A 71 -1.50 10.86 -3.40
CA SER A 71 -0.31 11.70 -3.63
C SER A 71 0.71 11.53 -2.50
N ILE A 72 0.24 11.13 -1.31
CA ILE A 72 1.06 10.73 -0.16
C ILE A 72 1.88 9.47 -0.47
N ARG A 73 1.35 8.47 -1.20
CA ARG A 73 2.09 7.25 -1.60
C ARG A 73 3.28 7.60 -2.48
N VAL A 74 3.03 8.39 -3.53
CA VAL A 74 4.07 8.89 -4.44
C VAL A 74 5.13 9.64 -3.65
N TYR A 75 4.71 10.58 -2.80
CA TYR A 75 5.61 11.39 -2.01
C TYR A 75 6.46 10.53 -1.07
N TYR A 76 5.85 9.58 -0.36
CA TYR A 76 6.54 8.73 0.60
C TYR A 76 7.61 7.86 -0.08
N VAL A 77 7.25 7.18 -1.17
CA VAL A 77 8.22 6.35 -1.93
C VAL A 77 9.31 7.21 -2.55
N ARG A 78 9.00 8.41 -3.08
CA ARG A 78 10.02 9.37 -3.55
C ARG A 78 10.95 9.80 -2.43
N LYS A 79 10.43 10.09 -1.23
CA LYS A 79 11.25 10.47 -0.08
C LYS A 79 12.16 9.35 0.37
N LEU A 80 11.70 8.11 0.35
CA LEU A 80 12.57 6.96 0.61
C LEU A 80 13.67 6.85 -0.44
N LYS A 81 13.33 7.04 -1.73
CA LYS A 81 14.28 7.06 -2.85
C LYS A 81 15.34 8.15 -2.72
N GLU A 82 14.91 9.40 -2.48
CA GLU A 82 15.79 10.55 -2.25
C GLU A 82 16.75 10.33 -1.08
N LYS A 83 16.27 9.71 0.00
CA LYS A 83 17.06 9.41 1.19
C LYS A 83 17.87 8.11 1.10
N ASN A 84 17.82 7.41 -0.04
CA ASN A 84 18.38 6.07 -0.22
C ASN A 84 18.09 5.13 0.96
N CYS A 85 16.83 5.13 1.42
CA CYS A 85 16.44 4.43 2.63
C CYS A 85 16.57 2.92 2.45
N GLU A 86 17.04 2.23 3.50
CA GLU A 86 17.21 0.78 3.50
C GLU A 86 15.91 0.01 3.19
N SER A 87 14.75 0.58 3.54
CA SER A 87 13.44 -0.01 3.19
C SER A 87 13.21 -0.18 1.69
N LEU A 88 14.00 0.43 0.81
CA LEU A 88 13.91 0.20 -0.64
C LEU A 88 14.55 -1.12 -1.07
N ARG A 89 15.45 -1.69 -0.26
CA ARG A 89 16.13 -2.94 -0.58
C ARG A 89 15.18 -4.12 -0.71
N ILE A 90 13.95 -3.99 -0.20
CA ILE A 90 12.88 -4.99 -0.31
C ILE A 90 12.38 -5.15 -1.76
N PHE A 91 12.53 -4.12 -2.59
CA PHE A 91 12.06 -4.10 -3.97
C PHE A 91 13.14 -4.55 -4.94
N SER A 92 12.76 -5.35 -5.93
CA SER A 92 13.64 -5.79 -7.02
C SER A 92 13.85 -4.68 -8.06
N ASP A 93 12.85 -3.84 -8.29
CA ASP A 93 12.87 -2.75 -9.26
C ASP A 93 12.13 -1.51 -8.73
N ILE A 94 12.90 -0.52 -8.28
CA ILE A 94 12.35 0.71 -7.72
C ILE A 94 11.68 1.60 -8.77
N GLU A 95 12.09 1.53 -10.05
CA GLU A 95 11.45 2.33 -11.11
C GLU A 95 10.07 1.77 -11.46
N GLN A 96 9.90 0.44 -11.44
CA GLN A 96 8.58 -0.17 -11.57
C GLN A 96 7.66 0.17 -10.41
N VAL A 97 8.16 0.17 -9.18
CA VAL A 97 7.41 0.66 -8.01
C VAL A 97 6.99 2.10 -8.22
N MET A 98 7.89 2.98 -8.66
CA MET A 98 7.58 4.38 -8.95
C MET A 98 6.50 4.54 -10.04
N ARG A 99 6.56 3.73 -11.11
CA ARG A 99 5.52 3.71 -12.15
C ARG A 99 4.16 3.28 -11.61
N LEU A 100 4.12 2.21 -10.80
CA LEU A 100 2.88 1.76 -10.16
C LEU A 100 2.29 2.86 -9.27
N VAL A 101 3.10 3.46 -8.41
CA VAL A 101 2.63 4.46 -7.44
C VAL A 101 2.10 5.71 -8.16
N ASN A 102 2.76 6.15 -9.24
CA ASN A 102 2.27 7.25 -10.08
C ASN A 102 0.95 6.88 -10.80
N LYS A 103 0.83 5.65 -11.31
CA LYS A 103 -0.41 5.14 -11.94
C LYS A 103 -1.56 5.13 -10.93
N GLN A 104 -1.27 4.74 -9.69
CA GLN A 104 -2.25 4.75 -8.61
C GLN A 104 -2.73 6.16 -8.26
N ALA A 105 -1.81 7.13 -8.18
CA ALA A 105 -2.16 8.53 -7.97
C ALA A 105 -3.04 9.10 -9.11
N ALA A 106 -2.71 8.79 -10.37
CA ALA A 106 -3.50 9.21 -11.52
C ALA A 106 -4.93 8.62 -11.50
N ALA A 107 -5.06 7.33 -11.19
CA ALA A 107 -6.37 6.68 -11.07
C ALA A 107 -7.24 7.34 -9.98
N HIS A 108 -6.63 7.71 -8.85
CA HIS A 108 -7.33 8.37 -7.77
C HIS A 108 -7.73 9.82 -8.13
N MET A 109 -6.86 10.59 -8.79
CA MET A 109 -7.22 11.92 -9.28
C MET A 109 -8.46 11.86 -10.18
N LYS A 110 -8.45 10.88 -11.10
CA LYS A 110 -9.56 10.60 -12.00
C LYS A 110 -10.86 10.21 -11.26
N ALA A 111 -10.74 9.45 -10.18
CA ALA A 111 -11.87 9.05 -9.35
C ALA A 111 -12.51 10.25 -8.64
N ALA A 112 -11.69 11.13 -8.08
CA ALA A 112 -12.21 12.27 -7.33
C ALA A 112 -12.82 13.37 -8.21
N SER A 113 -12.40 13.48 -9.47
CA SER A 113 -13.05 14.32 -10.48
C SER A 113 -14.27 13.64 -11.13
N ALA A 114 -14.60 12.40 -10.74
CA ALA A 114 -15.65 11.57 -11.33
C ALA A 114 -15.54 11.44 -12.86
N GLU A 115 -14.31 11.48 -13.40
CA GLU A 115 -14.07 11.39 -14.84
C GLU A 115 -14.49 10.03 -15.42
N PRO A 116 -15.05 9.98 -16.65
CA PRO A 116 -15.46 8.72 -17.29
C PRO A 116 -14.36 7.63 -17.27
N GLY A 117 -14.73 6.44 -16.80
CA GLY A 117 -13.83 5.29 -16.70
C GLY A 117 -12.91 5.27 -15.47
N TRP A 118 -13.14 6.14 -14.47
CA TRP A 118 -12.35 6.16 -13.23
C TRP A 118 -12.31 4.82 -12.49
N GLN A 119 -13.43 4.08 -12.45
CA GLN A 119 -13.50 2.76 -11.80
C GLN A 119 -12.55 1.75 -12.47
N GLN A 120 -12.53 1.73 -13.81
CA GLN A 120 -11.61 0.87 -14.56
C GLN A 120 -10.15 1.27 -14.32
N SER A 121 -9.86 2.57 -14.22
CA SER A 121 -8.52 3.07 -13.88
C SER A 121 -8.08 2.60 -12.49
N MET A 122 -8.97 2.64 -11.49
CA MET A 122 -8.69 2.18 -10.14
C MET A 122 -8.46 0.66 -10.08
N ARG A 123 -9.26 -0.14 -10.81
CA ARG A 123 -9.04 -1.59 -10.97
C ARG A 123 -7.68 -1.89 -11.59
N LYS A 124 -7.37 -1.26 -12.72
CA LYS A 124 -6.08 -1.42 -13.42
C LYS A 124 -4.90 -0.98 -12.56
N ALA A 125 -5.10 -0.10 -11.60
CA ALA A 125 -4.09 0.37 -10.67
C ALA A 125 -3.94 -0.52 -9.41
N GLY A 126 -4.77 -1.56 -9.27
CA GLY A 126 -4.75 -2.47 -8.12
C GLY A 126 -5.25 -1.83 -6.83
N ILE A 127 -6.17 -0.85 -6.94
CA ILE A 127 -6.70 -0.09 -5.79
C ILE A 127 -8.14 -0.53 -5.44
N TRP A 128 -8.83 -1.23 -6.34
CA TRP A 128 -10.26 -1.45 -6.24
C TRP A 128 -10.61 -2.73 -5.45
N ASP A 129 -11.54 -2.59 -4.50
CA ASP A 129 -12.10 -3.66 -3.65
C ASP A 129 -13.12 -4.54 -4.42
N ASP A 130 -12.71 -5.19 -5.50
CA ASP A 130 -13.51 -6.30 -6.05
C ASP A 130 -13.20 -7.63 -5.33
N ASP A 131 -12.26 -7.62 -4.38
CA ASP A 131 -11.82 -8.80 -3.65
C ASP A 131 -12.85 -9.13 -2.56
N GLU A 132 -13.58 -10.24 -2.72
CA GLU A 132 -14.55 -10.72 -1.72
C GLU A 132 -13.92 -10.96 -0.33
N SER A 133 -12.59 -11.05 -0.27
CA SER A 133 -11.81 -11.06 0.97
C SER A 133 -12.14 -9.85 1.85
N SER A 134 -12.29 -8.64 1.29
CA SER A 134 -12.64 -7.42 2.04
C SER A 134 -14.03 -7.49 2.71
N LYS A 135 -14.95 -8.33 2.22
CA LYS A 135 -16.29 -8.53 2.84
C LYS A 135 -16.26 -9.46 4.06
N LEU A 136 -15.27 -10.36 4.16
CA LEU A 136 -15.10 -11.25 5.31
C LEU A 136 -14.56 -10.51 6.55
N TYR A 137 -13.89 -9.37 6.38
CA TYR A 137 -13.18 -8.68 7.46
C TYR A 137 -14.01 -7.66 8.24
N GLY A 138 -15.30 -7.46 7.89
CA GLY A 138 -16.27 -6.79 8.75
C GLY A 138 -16.74 -7.60 9.96
N LEU A 139 -16.24 -8.84 10.12
CA LEU A 139 -16.69 -9.81 11.12
C LEU A 139 -15.82 -9.91 12.37
N PHE A 140 -14.67 -9.22 12.44
CA PHE A 140 -13.86 -9.16 13.64
C PHE A 140 -13.90 -7.75 14.22
N LYS A 141 -14.79 -7.58 15.20
CA LYS A 141 -14.78 -6.47 16.17
C LYS A 141 -13.93 -6.87 17.37
#